data_AF-A0AAD6K1V9-F1
#
_entry.id   AF-A0AAD6K1V9-F1
#
_cell.length_a   1.000
_cell.length_b   1.000
_cell.length_c   1.000
_cell.angle_alpha   90.00
_cell.angle_beta   90.00
_cell.angle_gamma   90.00
#
_symmetry.space_group_name_H-M   'P 1'
#
loop_
_entity.id
_entity.type
_entity.pdbx_description
1 polymer ?
#
loop_
_entity_poly.entity_id
_entity_poly.type
_entity_poly.pdbx_seq_one_letter_code
_entity_poly.pdbx_strand_id
1 'polypeptide(L)'
;MLVRRLELLSEVERLARSLQLPEDVAYTCETAGYFWLLHVYSRWEQFLATCADNEDKPTLVQDRFPFKEFFSNTPQPIFTGQSFEKDMRAAKGCFRHLKTMFQELEECRAFELLKSTADRANYLMTKQAKIVAMTCTHAALKRKDFLQLGFKYDNLLMEESAQILEIETFIPMLLQRQEDGHARLKRCILIGDHHQLPPVVKNMAFQKYSHMDQSLFTRFVRLGIPYIELNAQGRARPSIAKLYNWRYRDLGDLPYVKEGAIFQNANAGLSYEYQLVDVPDYHGRGETAPSPWFYQNEGEAEYIVSVYIYMRLLGYPANKISILTTYNGQKLLIRDVINRRCVPYDFIGPPCKVATVDKFQGQQNDFILLSLVRSRFVGHLRDVRRLVVAMSRARLGLYVFCRRSLYEQCYELQPTFQLLLQRPDCLALNFGEVSTYTERHVEDIGHPYFVSGVEEMGHIVTDKMNQLHQARLMSYQHAPHYIAYPI
;
A
#
# COMPACT_ATOMS: atom_id res chain seq x y z
N MET A 1 -7.94 9.10 22.75
CA MET A 1 -7.66 9.27 24.20
C MET A 1 -8.60 10.28 24.84
N LEU A 2 -8.60 11.58 24.51
CA LEU A 2 -9.48 12.55 25.19
C LEU A 2 -10.99 12.24 25.04
N VAL A 3 -11.46 11.94 23.82
CA VAL A 3 -12.85 11.51 23.58
C VAL A 3 -13.14 10.19 24.31
N ARG A 4 -12.27 9.20 24.11
CA ARG A 4 -12.35 7.89 24.78
C ARG A 4 -12.45 7.99 26.31
N ARG A 5 -11.71 8.92 26.94
CA ARG A 5 -11.80 9.19 28.38
C ARG A 5 -13.22 9.61 28.76
N LEU A 6 -13.84 10.53 28.02
CA LEU A 6 -15.21 10.98 28.31
C LEU A 6 -16.23 9.85 28.17
N GLU A 7 -16.08 9.01 27.15
CA GLU A 7 -16.91 7.80 26.98
C GLU A 7 -16.77 6.85 28.18
N LEU A 8 -15.53 6.56 28.60
CA LEU A 8 -15.26 5.66 29.72
C LEU A 8 -15.78 6.22 31.05
N LEU A 9 -15.65 7.54 31.29
CA LEU A 9 -16.19 8.18 32.48
C LEU A 9 -17.73 8.13 32.49
N SER A 10 -18.38 8.27 31.34
CA SER A 10 -19.84 8.07 31.22
C SER A 10 -20.25 6.63 31.53
N GLU A 11 -19.45 5.64 31.14
CA GLU A 11 -19.67 4.24 31.54
C GLU A 11 -19.47 4.02 33.04
N VAL A 12 -18.52 4.70 33.69
CA VAL A 12 -18.36 4.67 35.15
C VAL A 12 -19.58 5.27 35.85
N GLU A 13 -20.11 6.40 35.36
CA GLU A 13 -21.35 6.98 35.86
C GLU A 13 -22.53 6.01 35.73
N ARG A 14 -22.65 5.35 34.58
CA ARG A 14 -23.68 4.34 34.35
C ARG A 14 -23.53 3.14 35.27
N LEU A 15 -22.29 2.70 35.54
CA LEU A 15 -22.00 1.63 36.49
C LEU A 15 -22.36 2.05 37.91
N ALA A 16 -22.02 3.27 38.32
CA ALA A 16 -22.38 3.81 39.64
C ALA A 16 -23.90 3.85 39.85
N ARG A 17 -24.66 4.30 38.83
CA ARG A 17 -26.14 4.27 38.84
C ARG A 17 -26.69 2.86 38.99
N SER A 18 -26.15 1.91 38.24
CA SER A 18 -26.56 0.49 38.34
C SER A 18 -26.22 -0.17 39.69
N LEU A 19 -25.33 0.44 40.47
CA LEU A 19 -24.99 0.01 41.83
C LEU A 19 -25.72 0.81 42.92
N GLN A 20 -26.66 1.69 42.53
CA GLN A 20 -27.49 2.53 43.41
C GLN A 20 -26.66 3.41 44.37
N LEU A 21 -25.54 3.94 43.88
CA LEU A 21 -24.71 4.88 44.66
C LEU A 21 -25.18 6.34 44.47
N PRO A 22 -24.98 7.22 45.47
CA PRO A 22 -25.40 8.63 45.40
C PRO A 22 -24.75 9.40 44.22
N GLU A 23 -25.55 10.22 43.52
CA GLU A 23 -25.11 11.03 42.37
C GLU A 23 -24.57 12.41 42.80
N ASP A 24 -23.44 12.46 43.51
CA ASP A 24 -22.98 13.77 44.04
C ASP A 24 -21.82 14.41 43.25
N VAL A 25 -21.07 13.67 42.41
CA VAL A 25 -19.92 14.23 41.67
C VAL A 25 -19.68 13.53 40.32
N ALA A 26 -19.40 14.30 39.26
CA ALA A 26 -18.91 13.76 37.99
C ALA A 26 -17.55 13.08 38.17
N TYR A 27 -17.34 11.90 37.57
CA TYR A 27 -16.10 11.15 37.75
C TYR A 27 -14.92 11.77 36.99
N THR A 28 -13.73 11.72 37.59
CA THR A 28 -12.43 11.92 36.96
C THR A 28 -11.70 10.58 36.85
N CYS A 29 -10.59 10.50 36.12
CA CYS A 29 -9.77 9.27 36.10
C CYS A 29 -9.35 8.86 37.52
N GLU A 30 -9.05 9.83 38.39
CA GLU A 30 -8.70 9.57 39.77
C GLU A 30 -9.87 9.03 40.61
N THR A 31 -11.04 9.68 40.57
CA THR A 31 -12.19 9.20 41.36
C THR A 31 -12.75 7.88 40.83
N ALA A 32 -12.63 7.62 39.52
CA ALA A 32 -12.92 6.31 38.94
C ALA A 32 -11.98 5.21 39.50
N GLY A 33 -10.71 5.53 39.77
CA GLY A 33 -9.77 4.61 40.43
C GLY A 33 -10.20 4.24 41.85
N TYR A 34 -10.64 5.22 42.65
CA TYR A 34 -11.20 4.96 43.98
C TYR A 34 -12.50 4.13 43.90
N PHE A 35 -13.38 4.46 42.95
CA PHE A 35 -14.60 3.71 42.69
C PHE A 35 -14.33 2.24 42.33
N TRP A 36 -13.33 1.98 41.47
CA TRP A 36 -12.91 0.62 41.12
C TRP A 36 -12.56 -0.20 42.36
N LEU A 37 -11.71 0.32 43.25
CA LEU A 37 -11.25 -0.39 44.44
C LEU A 37 -12.37 -0.58 45.47
N LEU A 38 -13.09 0.49 45.79
CA LEU A 38 -14.07 0.51 46.89
C LEU A 38 -15.39 -0.19 46.53
N HIS A 39 -15.81 -0.11 45.27
CA HIS A 39 -17.16 -0.52 44.88
C HIS A 39 -17.20 -1.67 43.89
N VAL A 40 -16.28 -1.73 42.92
CA VAL A 40 -16.32 -2.78 41.88
C VAL A 40 -15.54 -4.00 42.36
N TYR A 41 -14.29 -3.82 42.76
CA TYR A 41 -13.39 -4.90 43.16
C TYR A 41 -13.87 -5.61 44.43
N SER A 42 -14.30 -4.85 45.44
CA SER A 42 -14.87 -5.39 46.69
C SER A 42 -16.08 -6.30 46.46
N ARG A 43 -17.04 -5.88 45.63
CA ARG A 43 -18.23 -6.67 45.26
C ARG A 43 -17.87 -7.92 44.48
N TRP A 44 -16.85 -7.84 43.63
CA TRP A 44 -16.35 -9.01 42.88
C TRP A 44 -15.71 -10.05 43.81
N GLU A 45 -14.91 -9.64 44.79
CA GLU A 45 -14.34 -10.57 45.77
C GLU A 45 -15.42 -11.24 46.63
N GLN A 46 -16.42 -10.49 47.09
CA GLN A 46 -17.57 -11.06 47.82
C GLN A 46 -18.35 -12.07 46.98
N PHE A 47 -18.54 -11.77 45.68
CA PHE A 47 -19.18 -12.69 44.74
C PHE A 47 -18.36 -13.97 44.55
N LEU A 48 -17.04 -13.86 44.37
CA LEU A 48 -16.16 -15.02 44.24
C LEU A 48 -16.16 -15.90 45.49
N ALA A 49 -16.10 -15.30 46.68
CA ALA A 49 -16.19 -16.04 47.94
C ALA A 49 -17.52 -16.80 48.05
N THR A 50 -18.64 -16.14 47.75
CA THR A 50 -19.98 -16.76 47.77
C THR A 50 -20.10 -17.93 46.80
N CYS A 51 -19.47 -17.84 45.62
CA CYS A 51 -19.50 -18.89 44.62
C CYS A 51 -18.56 -20.06 44.96
N ALA A 52 -17.43 -19.82 45.62
CA ALA A 52 -16.50 -20.86 46.04
C ALA A 52 -17.11 -21.80 47.09
N ASP A 53 -17.98 -21.28 47.96
CA ASP A 53 -18.64 -22.07 49.01
C ASP A 53 -19.84 -22.89 48.50
N ASN A 54 -20.27 -22.74 47.23
CA ASN A 54 -21.54 -23.28 46.73
C ASN A 54 -21.50 -23.67 45.22
N GLU A 55 -20.52 -24.46 44.80
CA GLU A 55 -20.33 -24.85 43.38
C GLU A 55 -21.47 -25.73 42.81
N ASP A 56 -22.26 -26.38 43.67
CA ASP A 56 -23.30 -27.35 43.27
C ASP A 56 -24.60 -26.71 42.71
N LYS A 57 -24.74 -25.37 42.79
CA LYS A 57 -25.96 -24.66 42.38
C LYS A 57 -25.80 -23.98 41.01
N PRO A 58 -26.43 -24.48 39.94
CA PRO A 58 -26.22 -23.95 38.59
C PRO A 58 -26.74 -22.51 38.39
N THR A 59 -27.74 -22.07 39.16
CA THR A 59 -28.30 -20.70 39.06
C THR A 59 -27.57 -19.66 39.93
N LEU A 60 -26.70 -20.09 40.84
CA LEU A 60 -26.08 -19.22 41.85
C LEU A 60 -25.35 -18.03 41.22
N VAL A 61 -24.64 -18.28 40.12
CA VAL A 61 -23.89 -17.25 39.38
C VAL A 61 -24.83 -16.18 38.84
N GLN A 62 -25.95 -16.58 38.24
CA GLN A 62 -26.94 -15.67 37.68
C GLN A 62 -27.64 -14.82 38.76
N ASP A 63 -27.88 -15.42 39.93
CA ASP A 63 -28.61 -14.78 41.03
C ASP A 63 -27.75 -13.81 41.83
N ARG A 64 -26.46 -14.14 42.01
CA ARG A 64 -25.54 -13.37 42.85
C ARG A 64 -24.61 -12.43 42.09
N PHE A 65 -24.63 -12.42 40.76
CA PHE A 65 -23.73 -11.57 39.97
C PHE A 65 -23.98 -10.06 40.24
N PRO A 66 -22.97 -9.33 40.74
CA PRO A 66 -23.17 -7.97 41.26
C PRO A 66 -23.36 -6.88 40.20
N PHE A 67 -23.11 -7.17 38.92
CA PHE A 67 -23.14 -6.17 37.84
C PHE A 67 -24.24 -6.45 36.80
N LYS A 68 -25.29 -7.18 37.19
CA LYS A 68 -26.35 -7.63 36.28
C LYS A 68 -27.05 -6.48 35.55
N GLU A 69 -27.37 -5.40 36.27
CA GLU A 69 -28.04 -4.22 35.71
C GLU A 69 -27.14 -3.45 34.74
N PHE A 70 -25.84 -3.32 35.04
CA PHE A 70 -24.88 -2.69 34.15
C PHE A 70 -24.79 -3.40 32.78
N PHE A 71 -24.86 -4.72 32.76
CA PHE A 71 -24.80 -5.47 31.51
C PHE A 71 -26.20 -5.81 30.93
N SER A 72 -27.28 -5.20 31.44
CA SER A 72 -28.64 -5.44 30.90
C SER A 72 -28.79 -5.03 29.42
N ASN A 73 -27.95 -4.12 28.93
CA ASN A 73 -27.96 -3.63 27.56
C ASN A 73 -27.36 -4.61 26.55
N THR A 74 -26.89 -5.79 26.97
CA THR A 74 -26.34 -6.79 26.05
C THR A 74 -27.45 -7.47 25.23
N PRO A 75 -27.25 -7.70 23.92
CA PRO A 75 -28.28 -8.23 23.03
C PRO A 75 -28.70 -9.68 23.34
N GLN A 76 -27.91 -10.41 24.13
CA GLN A 76 -28.22 -11.77 24.58
C GLN A 76 -28.11 -11.85 26.10
N PRO A 77 -28.89 -12.72 26.76
CA PRO A 77 -28.76 -12.97 28.19
C PRO A 77 -27.36 -13.53 28.49
N ILE A 78 -26.66 -12.91 29.42
CA ILE A 78 -25.27 -13.24 29.79
C ILE A 78 -25.17 -14.61 30.44
N PHE A 79 -26.18 -14.98 31.22
CA PHE A 79 -26.25 -16.22 31.98
C PHE A 79 -27.36 -17.10 31.45
N THR A 80 -27.08 -18.39 31.39
CA THR A 80 -28.02 -19.40 30.89
C THR A 80 -28.70 -20.19 32.00
N GLY A 81 -28.16 -20.18 33.22
CA GLY A 81 -28.69 -20.91 34.37
C GLY A 81 -28.54 -22.44 34.26
N GLN A 82 -27.93 -22.93 33.18
CA GLN A 82 -27.83 -24.35 32.85
C GLN A 82 -26.54 -25.00 33.39
N SER A 83 -25.46 -24.24 33.53
CA SER A 83 -24.16 -24.75 33.95
C SER A 83 -23.39 -23.67 34.72
N PHE A 84 -23.02 -24.00 35.97
CA PHE A 84 -22.20 -23.14 36.82
C PHE A 84 -20.89 -22.73 36.12
N GLU A 85 -20.20 -23.68 35.47
CA GLU A 85 -18.92 -23.41 34.82
C GLU A 85 -19.05 -22.43 33.64
N LYS A 86 -20.10 -22.60 32.82
CA LYS A 86 -20.38 -21.72 31.68
C LYS A 86 -20.72 -20.31 32.14
N ASP A 87 -21.60 -20.19 33.13
CA ASP A 87 -22.03 -18.89 33.66
C ASP A 87 -20.90 -18.21 34.44
N MET A 88 -20.07 -18.96 35.18
CA MET A 88 -18.87 -18.43 35.85
C MET A 88 -17.84 -17.92 34.83
N ARG A 89 -17.67 -18.59 33.69
CA ARG A 89 -16.82 -18.11 32.58
C ARG A 89 -17.36 -16.79 32.00
N ALA A 90 -18.68 -16.67 31.85
CA ALA A 90 -19.32 -15.44 31.41
C ALA A 90 -19.13 -14.30 32.44
N ALA A 91 -19.34 -14.57 33.73
CA ALA A 91 -19.11 -13.60 34.81
C ALA A 91 -17.66 -13.10 34.84
N LYS A 92 -16.68 -14.00 34.71
CA LYS A 92 -15.25 -13.64 34.59
C LYS A 92 -14.99 -12.79 33.34
N GLY A 93 -15.67 -13.05 32.23
CA GLY A 93 -15.63 -12.22 31.02
C GLY A 93 -16.12 -10.81 31.25
N CYS A 94 -17.28 -10.65 31.88
CA CYS A 94 -17.83 -9.36 32.29
C CYS A 94 -16.87 -8.60 33.22
N PHE A 95 -16.29 -9.27 34.21
CA PHE A 95 -15.32 -8.63 35.11
C PHE A 95 -14.03 -8.21 34.39
N ARG A 96 -13.54 -9.00 33.43
CA ARG A 96 -12.40 -8.58 32.58
C ARG A 96 -12.74 -7.33 31.77
N HIS A 97 -13.95 -7.21 31.23
CA HIS A 97 -14.39 -6.01 30.53
C HIS A 97 -14.32 -4.77 31.43
N LEU A 98 -14.86 -4.86 32.66
CA LEU A 98 -14.75 -3.78 33.64
C LEU A 98 -13.29 -3.47 33.97
N LYS A 99 -12.47 -4.50 34.23
CA LYS A 99 -11.05 -4.32 34.51
C LYS A 99 -10.32 -3.57 33.39
N THR A 100 -10.58 -3.92 32.12
CA THR A 100 -10.01 -3.24 30.96
C THR A 100 -10.46 -1.78 30.88
N MET A 101 -11.74 -1.49 31.12
CA MET A 101 -12.28 -0.12 31.17
C MET A 101 -11.55 0.75 32.21
N PHE A 102 -11.37 0.26 33.44
CA PHE A 102 -10.68 1.01 34.49
C PHE A 102 -9.16 1.10 34.27
N GLN A 103 -8.54 0.08 33.65
CA GLN A 103 -7.14 0.16 33.21
C GLN A 103 -6.94 1.25 32.14
N GLU A 104 -7.83 1.33 31.14
CA GLU A 104 -7.80 2.40 30.13
C GLU A 104 -7.98 3.78 30.77
N LEU A 105 -8.82 3.91 31.80
CA LEU A 105 -9.00 5.17 32.53
C LEU A 105 -7.75 5.59 33.31
N GLU A 106 -7.07 4.65 33.98
CA GLU A 106 -5.81 4.94 34.67
C GLU A 106 -4.72 5.38 33.67
N GLU A 107 -4.65 4.73 32.50
CA GLU A 107 -3.78 5.15 31.41
C GLU A 107 -4.16 6.54 30.85
N CYS A 108 -5.43 6.94 30.95
CA CYS A 108 -5.90 8.27 30.57
C CYS A 108 -5.64 9.35 31.63
N ARG A 109 -5.28 8.98 32.87
CA ARG A 109 -5.07 9.93 33.99
C ARG A 109 -4.02 10.98 33.68
N ALA A 110 -2.95 10.60 32.98
CA ALA A 110 -1.88 11.52 32.59
C ALA A 110 -2.39 12.69 31.72
N PHE A 111 -3.47 12.51 30.96
CA PHE A 111 -4.02 13.58 30.12
C PHE A 111 -4.81 14.64 30.90
N GLU A 112 -5.24 14.34 32.12
CA GLU A 112 -5.81 15.31 33.07
C GLU A 112 -4.71 16.20 33.66
N LEU A 113 -3.56 15.59 33.97
CA LEU A 113 -2.41 16.28 34.58
C LEU A 113 -1.65 17.13 33.57
N LEU A 114 -1.44 16.61 32.35
CA LEU A 114 -0.69 17.26 31.30
C LEU A 114 -1.60 18.18 30.48
N LYS A 115 -1.32 19.49 30.50
CA LYS A 115 -2.13 20.50 29.81
C LYS A 115 -1.74 20.72 28.36
N SER A 116 -0.44 20.72 28.05
CA SER A 116 0.05 21.02 26.70
C SER A 116 -0.12 19.82 25.77
N THR A 117 -0.41 20.09 24.50
CA THR A 117 -0.48 19.05 23.46
C THR A 117 0.86 18.33 23.29
N ALA A 118 1.98 19.04 23.45
CA ALA A 118 3.32 18.48 23.34
C ALA A 118 3.60 17.47 24.47
N ASP A 119 3.26 17.80 25.72
CA ASP A 119 3.48 16.91 26.86
C ASP A 119 2.61 15.65 26.75
N ARG A 120 1.36 15.81 26.31
CA ARG A 120 0.45 14.68 26.04
C ARG A 120 1.02 13.75 24.96
N ALA A 121 1.58 14.30 23.89
CA ALA A 121 2.23 13.52 22.84
C ALA A 121 3.50 12.81 23.34
N ASN A 122 4.31 13.49 24.16
CA ASN A 122 5.51 12.92 24.76
C ASN A 122 5.17 11.76 25.72
N TYR A 123 4.12 11.90 26.53
CA TYR A 123 3.62 10.83 27.39
C TYR A 123 3.16 9.62 26.57
N LEU A 124 2.40 9.86 25.50
CA LEU A 124 2.00 8.80 24.59
C LEU A 124 3.20 8.03 24.05
N MET A 125 4.18 8.75 23.53
CA MET A 125 5.35 8.15 22.89
C MET A 125 6.27 7.39 23.86
N THR A 126 6.40 7.85 25.10
CA THR A 126 7.37 7.30 26.06
C THR A 126 6.79 6.26 27.02
N LYS A 127 5.48 6.32 27.30
CA LYS A 127 4.84 5.48 28.33
C LYS A 127 3.70 4.62 27.81
N GLN A 128 2.89 5.13 26.89
CA GLN A 128 1.66 4.47 26.49
C GLN A 128 1.79 3.63 25.22
N ALA A 129 2.44 4.18 24.20
CA ALA A 129 2.53 3.58 22.89
C ALA A 129 3.39 2.32 22.94
N LYS A 130 2.78 1.18 22.58
CA LYS A 130 3.48 -0.10 22.45
C LYS A 130 4.13 -0.27 21.07
N ILE A 131 3.62 0.45 20.07
CA ILE A 131 4.14 0.51 18.72
C ILE A 131 4.31 1.99 18.35
N VAL A 132 5.54 2.38 18.01
CA VAL A 132 5.87 3.73 17.56
C VAL A 132 6.48 3.59 16.17
N ALA A 133 5.85 4.21 15.18
CA ALA A 133 6.30 4.19 13.79
C ALA A 133 6.80 5.59 13.39
N MET A 134 7.92 5.64 12.65
CA MET A 134 8.49 6.86 12.10
C MET A 134 9.37 6.54 10.90
N THR A 135 9.67 7.53 10.07
CA THR A 135 10.65 7.37 8.99
C THR A 135 12.08 7.40 9.54
N CYS A 136 13.02 6.76 8.84
CA CYS A 136 14.45 6.80 9.18
C CYS A 136 15.00 8.24 9.20
N THR A 137 14.54 9.10 8.28
CA THR A 137 14.88 10.54 8.27
C THR A 137 14.38 11.24 9.52
N HIS A 138 13.15 10.94 9.98
CA HIS A 138 12.62 11.54 11.20
C HIS A 138 13.39 11.05 12.43
N ALA A 139 13.70 9.74 12.51
CA ALA A 139 14.54 9.17 13.54
C ALA A 139 15.91 9.87 13.63
N ALA A 140 16.53 10.14 12.48
CA ALA A 140 17.80 10.86 12.40
C ALA A 140 17.69 12.30 12.93
N LEU A 141 16.68 13.06 12.49
CA LEU A 141 16.46 14.44 12.91
C LEU A 141 16.09 14.57 14.41
N LYS A 142 15.31 13.62 14.93
CA LYS A 142 14.74 13.67 16.29
C LYS A 142 15.49 12.84 17.32
N ARG A 143 16.62 12.23 16.96
CA ARG A 143 17.44 11.42 17.87
C ARG A 143 17.72 12.12 19.20
N LYS A 144 18.11 13.40 19.17
CA LYS A 144 18.41 14.16 20.41
C LYS A 144 17.18 14.26 21.32
N ASP A 145 16.03 14.56 20.74
CA ASP A 145 14.77 14.71 21.47
C ASP A 145 14.35 13.37 22.10
N PHE A 146 14.46 12.26 21.37
CA PHE A 146 14.21 10.91 21.92
C PHE A 146 15.11 10.58 23.13
N LEU A 147 16.40 10.92 23.05
CA LEU A 147 17.34 10.71 24.15
C LEU A 147 17.09 11.63 25.35
N GLN A 148 16.55 12.83 25.13
CA GLN A 148 16.18 13.75 26.22
C GLN A 148 14.88 13.31 26.90
N LEU A 149 13.91 12.84 26.13
CA LEU A 149 12.63 12.32 26.63
C LEU A 149 12.75 10.96 27.31
N GLY A 150 13.92 10.31 27.24
CA GLY A 150 14.12 8.98 27.81
C GLY A 150 13.29 7.91 27.09
N PHE A 151 13.16 8.03 25.76
CA PHE A 151 12.48 7.04 24.94
C PHE A 151 13.14 5.67 25.08
N LYS A 152 12.32 4.61 25.16
CA LYS A 152 12.77 3.23 25.34
C LYS A 152 12.02 2.31 24.39
N TYR A 153 12.72 1.32 23.86
CA TYR A 153 12.14 0.28 23.02
C TYR A 153 12.97 -1.00 23.07
N ASP A 154 12.29 -2.14 22.97
CA ASP A 154 12.92 -3.45 23.04
C ASP A 154 13.14 -4.07 21.65
N ASN A 155 12.36 -3.69 20.64
CA ASN A 155 12.41 -4.28 19.30
C ASN A 155 12.36 -3.19 18.24
N LEU A 156 13.20 -3.33 17.20
CA LEU A 156 13.22 -2.47 16.03
C LEU A 156 12.82 -3.28 14.80
N LEU A 157 11.83 -2.81 14.05
CA LEU A 157 11.43 -3.34 12.76
C LEU A 157 11.59 -2.24 11.71
N MET A 158 12.29 -2.55 10.62
CA MET A 158 12.51 -1.65 9.49
C MET A 158 12.00 -2.29 8.21
N GLU A 159 11.14 -1.58 7.50
CA GLU A 159 10.72 -1.93 6.14
C GLU A 159 11.52 -1.13 5.12
N GLU A 160 11.54 -1.60 3.87
CA GLU A 160 12.33 -1.01 2.79
C GLU A 160 13.82 -0.86 3.11
N SER A 161 14.36 -1.75 3.96
CA SER A 161 15.72 -1.64 4.53
C SER A 161 16.83 -1.56 3.48
N ALA A 162 16.59 -2.11 2.28
CA ALA A 162 17.53 -2.03 1.17
C ALA A 162 17.64 -0.62 0.54
N GLN A 163 16.63 0.24 0.73
CA GLN A 163 16.56 1.62 0.21
C GLN A 163 17.02 2.68 1.22
N ILE A 164 17.33 2.29 2.46
CA ILE A 164 17.77 3.21 3.51
C ILE A 164 19.30 3.29 3.50
N LEU A 165 19.87 4.49 3.60
CA LEU A 165 21.31 4.67 3.71
C LEU A 165 21.85 3.93 4.95
N GLU A 166 23.09 3.49 4.88
CA GLU A 166 23.70 2.73 5.97
C GLU A 166 23.63 3.46 7.32
N ILE A 167 23.97 4.75 7.35
CA ILE A 167 23.91 5.56 8.58
C ILE A 167 22.47 5.77 9.08
N GLU A 168 21.52 5.93 8.17
CA GLU A 168 20.10 6.12 8.51
C GLU A 168 19.45 4.81 8.99
N THR A 169 20.05 3.65 8.69
CA THR A 169 19.66 2.35 9.26
C THR A 169 20.23 2.17 10.67
N PHE A 170 21.45 2.68 10.91
CA PHE A 170 22.12 2.55 12.20
C PHE A 170 21.55 3.48 13.27
N ILE A 171 21.18 4.72 12.92
CA ILE A 171 20.65 5.71 13.89
C ILE A 171 19.43 5.19 14.68
N PRO A 172 18.41 4.57 14.05
CA PRO A 172 17.27 4.00 14.76
C PRO A 172 17.63 3.00 15.86
N MET A 173 18.76 2.28 15.73
CA MET A 173 19.25 1.34 16.76
C MET A 173 19.76 2.04 18.03
N LEU A 174 19.94 3.37 17.98
CA LEU A 174 20.53 4.20 19.03
C LEU A 174 19.62 5.37 19.46
N LEU A 175 18.29 5.22 19.32
CA LEU A 175 17.30 6.21 19.78
C LEU A 175 17.01 6.19 21.29
N GLN A 176 17.67 5.31 22.04
CA GLN A 176 17.52 5.19 23.49
C GLN A 176 18.89 5.25 24.18
N ARG A 177 18.89 5.69 25.44
CA ARG A 177 20.09 5.63 26.28
C ARG A 177 20.37 4.19 26.68
N GLN A 178 21.65 3.88 26.89
CA GLN A 178 22.05 2.61 27.50
C GLN A 178 21.72 2.65 29.00
N GLU A 179 21.06 1.60 29.49
CA GLU A 179 20.83 1.38 30.92
C GLU A 179 21.81 0.29 31.35
N ASP A 180 22.51 0.49 32.48
CA ASP A 180 23.41 -0.50 33.07
C ASP A 180 24.54 -0.99 32.13
N GLY A 181 25.04 -0.10 31.28
CA GLY A 181 26.15 -0.37 30.35
C GLY A 181 25.79 -1.23 29.13
N HIS A 182 24.52 -1.62 28.96
CA HIS A 182 24.06 -2.48 27.88
C HIS A 182 22.96 -1.83 27.04
N ALA A 183 22.86 -2.22 25.78
CA ALA A 183 21.75 -1.82 24.91
C ALA A 183 20.48 -2.60 25.30
N ARG A 184 19.36 -1.89 25.50
CA ARG A 184 18.05 -2.51 25.75
C ARG A 184 17.49 -3.27 24.54
N LEU A 185 17.99 -2.98 23.34
CA LEU A 185 17.50 -3.54 22.09
C LEU A 185 17.69 -5.07 22.05
N LYS A 186 16.59 -5.81 21.94
CA LYS A 186 16.54 -7.28 21.93
C LYS A 186 16.42 -7.87 20.54
N ARG A 187 15.68 -7.20 19.63
CA ARG A 187 15.43 -7.68 18.27
C ARG A 187 15.60 -6.54 17.26
N CYS A 188 16.28 -6.84 16.15
CA CYS A 188 16.35 -5.98 14.98
C CYS A 188 15.90 -6.78 13.77
N ILE A 189 14.73 -6.43 13.21
CA ILE A 189 14.14 -7.07 12.05
C ILE A 189 14.28 -6.09 10.87
N LEU A 190 15.08 -6.47 9.88
CA LEU A 190 15.27 -5.69 8.66
C LEU A 190 14.56 -6.41 7.52
N ILE A 191 13.52 -5.80 6.97
CA ILE A 191 12.77 -6.28 5.81
C ILE A 191 13.13 -5.38 4.63
N GLY A 192 13.60 -5.97 3.53
CA GLY A 192 14.04 -5.23 2.35
C GLY A 192 14.35 -6.16 1.19
N ASP A 193 14.58 -5.57 0.02
CA ASP A 193 14.91 -6.29 -1.20
C ASP A 193 16.15 -5.68 -1.85
N HIS A 194 17.28 -6.39 -1.72
CA HIS A 194 18.57 -5.99 -2.27
C HIS A 194 18.70 -6.22 -3.79
N HIS A 195 17.71 -6.87 -4.41
CA HIS A 195 17.58 -6.99 -5.86
C HIS A 195 16.76 -5.84 -6.49
N GLN A 196 16.12 -5.00 -5.68
CA GLN A 196 15.49 -3.74 -6.11
C GLN A 196 16.43 -2.54 -5.93
N LEU A 197 15.95 -1.32 -6.22
CA LEU A 197 16.77 -0.11 -6.24
C LEU A 197 17.41 0.20 -4.87
N PRO A 198 18.67 0.69 -4.88
CA PRO A 198 19.39 1.13 -3.68
C PRO A 198 18.91 2.52 -3.18
N PRO A 199 19.43 3.01 -2.04
CA PRO A 199 19.24 4.39 -1.61
C PRO A 199 19.71 5.39 -2.68
N VAL A 200 19.00 6.51 -2.79
CA VAL A 200 19.29 7.53 -3.81
C VAL A 200 20.47 8.41 -3.38
N VAL A 201 21.57 8.33 -4.12
CA VAL A 201 22.74 9.22 -3.98
C VAL A 201 22.70 10.30 -5.06
N LYS A 202 22.53 11.57 -4.67
CA LYS A 202 22.37 12.68 -5.63
C LYS A 202 23.56 12.85 -6.57
N ASN A 203 24.78 12.76 -6.02
CA ASN A 203 25.99 12.87 -6.81
C ASN A 203 26.53 11.46 -7.10
N MET A 204 26.40 11.05 -8.35
CA MET A 204 26.82 9.74 -8.84
C MET A 204 28.32 9.47 -8.61
N ALA A 205 29.16 10.49 -8.39
CA ALA A 205 30.56 10.30 -8.02
C ALA A 205 30.71 9.54 -6.70
N PHE A 206 29.94 9.88 -5.66
CA PHE A 206 30.00 9.18 -4.38
C PHE A 206 29.48 7.73 -4.48
N GLN A 207 28.51 7.48 -5.36
CA GLN A 207 28.08 6.14 -5.68
C GLN A 207 29.21 5.34 -6.34
N LYS A 208 29.85 5.91 -7.39
CA LYS A 208 30.87 5.21 -8.17
C LYS A 208 32.17 4.96 -7.41
N TYR A 209 32.65 5.93 -6.64
CA TYR A 209 33.94 5.85 -5.96
C TYR A 209 33.85 5.30 -4.53
N SER A 210 32.76 5.56 -3.82
CA SER A 210 32.64 5.23 -2.39
C SER A 210 31.54 4.21 -2.10
N HIS A 211 30.76 3.79 -3.09
CA HIS A 211 29.61 2.90 -2.91
C HIS A 211 28.63 3.41 -1.84
N MET A 212 28.41 4.73 -1.80
CA MET A 212 27.53 5.37 -0.82
C MET A 212 26.06 4.92 -0.93
N ASP A 213 25.67 4.32 -2.06
CA ASP A 213 24.36 3.69 -2.28
C ASP A 213 24.27 2.28 -1.70
N GLN A 214 25.24 1.81 -0.92
CA GLN A 214 25.11 0.58 -0.19
C GLN A 214 24.33 0.80 1.11
N SER A 215 23.20 0.11 1.25
CA SER A 215 22.49 0.03 2.52
C SER A 215 23.15 -0.97 3.46
N LEU A 216 22.92 -0.80 4.76
CA LEU A 216 23.35 -1.75 5.79
C LEU A 216 22.75 -3.15 5.54
N PHE A 217 21.50 -3.20 5.05
CA PHE A 217 20.83 -4.43 4.64
C PHE A 217 21.58 -5.14 3.51
N THR A 218 21.88 -4.45 2.40
CA THR A 218 22.61 -5.05 1.28
C THR A 218 24.02 -5.48 1.70
N ARG A 219 24.69 -4.71 2.58
CA ARG A 219 25.98 -5.09 3.14
C ARG A 219 25.88 -6.37 3.97
N PHE A 220 24.86 -6.53 4.80
CA PHE A 220 24.61 -7.73 5.59
C PHE A 220 24.40 -8.98 4.73
N VAL A 221 23.62 -8.87 3.65
CA VAL A 221 23.45 -9.96 2.68
C VAL A 221 24.79 -10.33 2.04
N ARG A 222 25.58 -9.34 1.61
CA ARG A 222 26.92 -9.58 1.01
C ARG A 222 27.91 -10.24 1.97
N LEU A 223 27.80 -9.96 3.26
CA LEU A 223 28.62 -10.57 4.32
C LEU A 223 28.19 -11.99 4.67
N GLY A 224 27.13 -12.52 4.04
CA GLY A 224 26.65 -13.88 4.27
C GLY A 224 25.84 -14.05 5.55
N ILE A 225 25.27 -12.96 6.09
CA ILE A 225 24.34 -13.06 7.21
C ILE A 225 23.12 -13.88 6.76
N PRO A 226 22.71 -14.92 7.49
CA PRO A 226 21.55 -15.73 7.12
C PRO A 226 20.29 -14.87 7.12
N TYR A 227 19.52 -14.97 6.05
CA TYR A 227 18.26 -14.25 5.88
C TYR A 227 17.17 -15.19 5.37
N ILE A 228 15.92 -14.78 5.58
CA ILE A 228 14.74 -15.49 5.08
C ILE A 228 14.35 -14.85 3.76
N GLU A 229 14.33 -15.64 2.68
CA GLU A 229 13.86 -15.20 1.37
C GLU A 229 12.41 -15.65 1.18
N LEU A 230 11.50 -14.69 1.03
CA LEU A 230 10.10 -15.01 0.73
C LEU A 230 9.98 -15.45 -0.73
N ASN A 231 9.31 -16.58 -0.98
CA ASN A 231 9.35 -17.28 -2.26
C ASN A 231 8.00 -17.37 -2.98
N ALA A 232 6.97 -16.63 -2.54
CA ALA A 232 5.66 -16.64 -3.20
C ALA A 232 5.08 -15.22 -3.30
N GLN A 233 4.92 -14.71 -4.52
CA GLN A 233 4.32 -13.39 -4.77
C GLN A 233 2.79 -13.48 -4.83
N GLY A 234 2.13 -12.42 -4.37
CA GLY A 234 0.68 -12.36 -4.24
C GLY A 234 0.06 -11.11 -4.86
N ARG A 235 0.52 -10.62 -6.00
CA ARG A 235 0.05 -9.32 -6.53
C ARG A 235 -0.13 -9.21 -8.03
N ALA A 236 0.68 -9.92 -8.82
CA ALA A 236 0.71 -9.81 -10.27
C ALA A 236 0.42 -11.16 -10.92
N ARG A 237 0.00 -11.17 -12.19
CA ARG A 237 -0.16 -12.42 -12.96
C ARG A 237 1.14 -13.23 -12.99
N PRO A 238 1.09 -14.57 -12.97
CA PRO A 238 2.29 -15.41 -13.07
C PRO A 238 3.11 -15.13 -14.33
N SER A 239 2.45 -14.81 -15.44
CA SER A 239 3.11 -14.49 -16.70
C SER A 239 3.93 -13.19 -16.65
N ILE A 240 3.45 -12.18 -15.91
CA ILE A 240 4.20 -10.94 -15.63
C ILE A 240 5.29 -11.20 -14.61
N ALA A 241 5.03 -12.03 -13.59
CA ALA A 241 6.00 -12.38 -12.56
C ALA A 241 7.27 -13.03 -13.13
N LYS A 242 7.14 -13.84 -14.20
CA LYS A 242 8.27 -14.41 -14.95
C LYS A 242 9.28 -13.37 -15.46
N LEU A 243 8.85 -12.13 -15.69
CA LEU A 243 9.73 -11.06 -16.19
C LEU A 243 10.78 -10.61 -15.16
N TYR A 244 10.58 -10.92 -13.87
CA TYR A 244 11.49 -10.51 -12.79
C TYR A 244 11.85 -11.63 -11.79
N ASN A 245 11.10 -12.74 -11.74
CA ASN A 245 11.32 -13.77 -10.73
C ASN A 245 12.66 -14.50 -10.87
N TRP A 246 13.24 -14.56 -12.07
CA TRP A 246 14.57 -15.12 -12.36
C TRP A 246 15.69 -14.49 -11.51
N ARG A 247 15.46 -13.30 -10.97
CA ARG A 247 16.43 -12.61 -10.12
C ARG A 247 16.50 -13.18 -8.70
N TYR A 248 15.44 -13.84 -8.26
CA TYR A 248 15.21 -14.34 -6.90
C TYR A 248 15.34 -15.86 -6.85
N ARG A 249 15.60 -16.41 -5.67
CA ARG A 249 15.64 -17.86 -5.47
C ARG A 249 14.21 -18.39 -5.32
N ASP A 250 13.82 -19.26 -6.26
CA ASP A 250 12.56 -20.03 -6.21
C ASP A 250 11.29 -19.18 -6.02
N LEU A 251 11.26 -17.95 -6.54
CA LEU A 251 10.10 -17.06 -6.45
C LEU A 251 8.96 -17.55 -7.36
N GLY A 252 7.96 -18.19 -6.75
CA GLY A 252 6.70 -18.59 -7.36
C GLY A 252 5.53 -17.65 -7.01
N ASP A 253 4.32 -18.16 -7.13
CA ASP A 253 3.07 -17.42 -6.92
C ASP A 253 2.19 -18.07 -5.85
N LEU A 254 1.51 -17.25 -5.05
CA LEU A 254 0.51 -17.70 -4.08
C LEU A 254 -0.75 -18.29 -4.79
N PRO A 255 -1.48 -19.24 -4.17
CA PRO A 255 -2.64 -19.90 -4.79
C PRO A 255 -3.69 -18.94 -5.35
N TYR A 256 -4.00 -17.86 -4.61
CA TYR A 256 -5.01 -16.88 -5.04
C TYR A 256 -4.67 -16.20 -6.37
N VAL A 257 -3.38 -16.05 -6.71
CA VAL A 257 -2.94 -15.48 -8.00
C VAL A 257 -3.17 -16.47 -9.14
N LYS A 258 -3.07 -17.77 -8.87
CA LYS A 258 -3.26 -18.83 -9.86
C LYS A 258 -4.74 -19.09 -10.13
N GLU A 259 -5.57 -18.99 -9.10
CA GLU A 259 -6.99 -19.38 -9.14
C GLU A 259 -7.94 -18.19 -9.31
N GLY A 260 -7.52 -16.97 -8.97
CA GLY A 260 -8.38 -15.80 -9.02
C GLY A 260 -8.74 -15.39 -10.45
N ALA A 261 -10.04 -15.28 -10.76
CA ALA A 261 -10.56 -14.91 -12.08
C ALA A 261 -9.93 -13.62 -12.64
N ILE A 262 -9.63 -12.64 -11.78
CA ILE A 262 -8.98 -11.38 -12.18
C ILE A 262 -7.59 -11.60 -12.83
N PHE A 263 -6.88 -12.68 -12.48
CA PHE A 263 -5.57 -13.02 -13.05
C PHE A 263 -5.66 -14.03 -14.22
N GLN A 264 -6.85 -14.59 -14.46
CA GLN A 264 -7.12 -15.53 -15.56
C GLN A 264 -7.80 -14.85 -16.75
N ASN A 265 -8.57 -13.78 -16.56
CA ASN A 265 -9.21 -13.07 -17.67
C ASN A 265 -8.21 -12.20 -18.42
N ALA A 266 -8.29 -12.10 -19.74
CA ALA A 266 -7.42 -11.25 -20.54
C ALA A 266 -7.65 -9.75 -20.30
N ASN A 267 -6.78 -8.92 -20.85
CA ASN A 267 -6.98 -7.47 -20.89
C ASN A 267 -7.80 -7.14 -22.14
N ALA A 268 -9.08 -6.77 -21.97
CA ALA A 268 -9.96 -6.44 -23.08
C ALA A 268 -9.37 -5.39 -24.05
N GLY A 269 -9.50 -5.63 -25.35
CA GLY A 269 -8.94 -4.82 -26.43
C GLY A 269 -7.47 -5.06 -26.73
N LEU A 270 -6.76 -5.82 -25.90
CA LEU A 270 -5.32 -6.07 -26.00
C LEU A 270 -5.09 -7.58 -26.07
N SER A 271 -4.43 -8.07 -27.13
CA SER A 271 -4.27 -9.51 -27.34
C SER A 271 -3.37 -10.16 -26.30
N TYR A 272 -2.38 -9.42 -25.80
CA TYR A 272 -1.43 -9.90 -24.80
C TYR A 272 -1.55 -9.11 -23.50
N GLU A 273 -1.36 -9.79 -22.37
CA GLU A 273 -1.31 -9.17 -21.04
C GLU A 273 -0.03 -8.38 -20.80
N TYR A 274 1.06 -8.74 -21.46
CA TYR A 274 2.24 -7.88 -21.56
C TYR A 274 2.84 -7.92 -22.96
N GLN A 275 3.46 -6.83 -23.38
CA GLN A 275 4.10 -6.76 -24.70
C GLN A 275 5.23 -5.74 -24.70
N LEU A 276 6.32 -6.05 -25.41
CA LEU A 276 7.29 -5.05 -25.85
C LEU A 276 6.84 -4.52 -27.20
N VAL A 277 6.75 -3.20 -27.33
CA VAL A 277 6.37 -2.49 -28.54
C VAL A 277 7.61 -1.77 -29.05
N ASP A 278 8.11 -2.18 -30.22
CA ASP A 278 9.19 -1.47 -30.89
C ASP A 278 8.68 -0.12 -31.39
N VAL A 279 9.41 0.94 -31.07
CA VAL A 279 9.10 2.29 -31.51
C VAL A 279 10.27 2.79 -32.31
N PRO A 280 10.23 2.73 -33.66
CA PRO A 280 11.25 3.27 -34.56
C PRO A 280 11.30 4.81 -34.52
N ASP A 281 12.16 5.41 -35.34
CA ASP A 281 12.29 6.87 -35.37
C ASP A 281 11.00 7.52 -35.84
N TYR A 282 10.54 8.53 -35.11
CA TYR A 282 9.33 9.27 -35.40
C TYR A 282 9.72 10.65 -35.93
N HIS A 283 9.19 11.02 -37.10
CA HIS A 283 9.61 12.22 -37.83
C HIS A 283 11.15 12.32 -38.02
N GLY A 284 11.79 11.17 -38.28
CA GLY A 284 13.24 11.05 -38.46
C GLY A 284 14.06 11.24 -37.18
N ARG A 285 13.44 11.14 -35.99
CA ARG A 285 14.13 11.28 -34.70
C ARG A 285 13.77 10.14 -33.74
N GLY A 286 14.78 9.59 -33.09
CA GLY A 286 14.65 8.72 -31.92
C GLY A 286 14.72 9.52 -30.61
N GLU A 287 15.78 9.28 -29.83
CA GLU A 287 16.01 10.02 -28.57
C GLU A 287 16.46 11.47 -28.85
N THR A 288 15.91 12.41 -28.10
CA THR A 288 16.29 13.82 -28.09
C THR A 288 16.64 14.27 -26.67
N ALA A 289 17.38 15.38 -26.55
CA ALA A 289 17.72 15.99 -25.28
C ALA A 289 17.69 17.53 -25.41
N PRO A 290 16.53 18.19 -25.22
CA PRO A 290 16.40 19.64 -25.35
C PRO A 290 17.32 20.43 -24.42
N SER A 291 17.66 19.85 -23.27
CA SER A 291 18.71 20.33 -22.38
C SER A 291 19.60 19.15 -21.96
N PRO A 292 20.85 19.40 -21.51
CA PRO A 292 21.76 18.33 -21.12
C PRO A 292 21.11 17.38 -20.11
N TRP A 293 21.22 16.07 -20.38
CA TRP A 293 20.66 14.99 -19.53
C TRP A 293 19.14 14.92 -19.45
N PHE A 294 18.42 15.75 -20.20
CA PHE A 294 16.95 15.80 -20.24
C PHE A 294 16.41 14.96 -21.39
N TYR A 295 16.63 13.64 -21.30
CA TYR A 295 16.29 12.70 -22.37
C TYR A 295 14.77 12.55 -22.57
N GLN A 296 14.37 12.55 -23.84
CA GLN A 296 13.00 12.44 -24.33
C GLN A 296 12.96 11.58 -25.60
N ASN A 297 11.78 11.03 -25.89
CA ASN A 297 11.47 10.33 -27.12
C ASN A 297 10.00 10.63 -27.47
N GLU A 298 9.80 11.44 -28.49
CA GLU A 298 8.48 11.93 -28.91
C GLU A 298 7.61 10.80 -29.45
N GLY A 299 8.18 9.90 -30.26
CA GLY A 299 7.46 8.73 -30.78
C GLY A 299 6.92 7.85 -29.66
N GLU A 300 7.75 7.52 -28.66
CA GLU A 300 7.29 6.73 -27.50
C GLU A 300 6.22 7.47 -26.68
N ALA A 301 6.34 8.79 -26.51
CA ALA A 301 5.38 9.58 -25.74
C ALA A 301 4.01 9.63 -26.42
N GLU A 302 3.98 9.90 -27.74
CA GLU A 302 2.75 9.93 -28.53
C GLU A 302 2.09 8.56 -28.61
N TYR A 303 2.87 7.49 -28.76
CA TYR A 303 2.35 6.13 -28.84
C TYR A 303 1.70 5.72 -27.51
N ILE A 304 2.41 5.90 -26.39
CA ILE A 304 1.88 5.58 -25.06
C ILE A 304 0.58 6.35 -24.78
N VAL A 305 0.52 7.64 -25.10
CA VAL A 305 -0.69 8.42 -24.86
C VAL A 305 -1.83 7.96 -25.77
N SER A 306 -1.54 7.58 -27.01
CA SER A 306 -2.55 7.00 -27.91
C SER A 306 -3.09 5.66 -27.37
N VAL A 307 -2.24 4.79 -26.84
CA VAL A 307 -2.66 3.54 -26.18
C VAL A 307 -3.46 3.81 -24.91
N TYR A 308 -3.05 4.78 -24.09
CA TYR A 308 -3.83 5.20 -22.94
C TYR A 308 -5.24 5.68 -23.33
N ILE A 309 -5.34 6.52 -24.37
CA ILE A 309 -6.62 6.98 -24.90
C ILE A 309 -7.46 5.80 -25.39
N TYR A 310 -6.88 4.88 -26.16
CA TYR A 310 -7.55 3.66 -26.62
C TYR A 310 -8.15 2.86 -25.44
N MET A 311 -7.37 2.63 -24.38
CA MET A 311 -7.87 1.96 -23.18
C MET A 311 -9.03 2.74 -22.53
N ARG A 312 -8.93 4.07 -22.45
CA ARG A 312 -10.02 4.92 -21.92
C ARG A 312 -11.29 4.86 -22.78
N LEU A 313 -11.15 4.79 -24.10
CA LEU A 313 -12.28 4.64 -25.03
C LEU A 313 -12.98 3.29 -24.90
N LEU A 314 -12.26 2.22 -24.52
CA LEU A 314 -12.85 0.93 -24.15
C LEU A 314 -13.50 0.93 -22.76
N GLY A 315 -13.28 1.98 -21.96
CA GLY A 315 -13.86 2.16 -20.63
C GLY A 315 -12.93 1.83 -19.46
N TYR A 316 -11.63 1.54 -19.69
CA TYR A 316 -10.70 1.20 -18.60
C TYR A 316 -10.59 2.33 -17.58
N PRO A 317 -10.81 2.13 -16.27
CA PRO A 317 -10.76 3.22 -15.31
C PRO A 317 -9.39 3.93 -15.28
N ALA A 318 -9.38 5.26 -15.41
CA ALA A 318 -8.13 6.04 -15.44
C ALA A 318 -7.27 5.86 -14.18
N ASN A 319 -7.90 5.65 -13.01
CA ASN A 319 -7.22 5.38 -11.75
C ASN A 319 -6.49 4.01 -11.73
N LYS A 320 -6.81 3.11 -12.65
CA LYS A 320 -6.20 1.78 -12.78
C LYS A 320 -5.02 1.73 -13.75
N ILE A 321 -4.74 2.84 -14.45
CA ILE A 321 -3.64 2.96 -15.40
C ILE A 321 -2.60 3.95 -14.87
N SER A 322 -1.34 3.55 -14.86
CA SER A 322 -0.21 4.45 -14.60
C SER A 322 0.79 4.39 -15.73
N ILE A 323 1.37 5.54 -16.05
CA ILE A 323 2.40 5.67 -17.08
C ILE A 323 3.75 5.90 -16.39
N LEU A 324 4.70 5.03 -16.69
CA LEU A 324 6.04 5.05 -16.13
C LEU A 324 7.08 5.33 -17.22
N THR A 325 8.19 5.92 -16.81
CA THR A 325 9.35 6.09 -17.68
C THR A 325 10.64 6.07 -16.88
N THR A 326 11.76 5.80 -17.53
CA THR A 326 13.09 5.81 -16.93
C THR A 326 13.63 7.23 -16.71
N TYR A 327 13.17 8.23 -17.48
CA TYR A 327 13.74 9.58 -17.47
C TYR A 327 12.74 10.68 -17.08
N ASN A 328 13.22 11.66 -16.31
CA ASN A 328 12.39 12.80 -15.89
C ASN A 328 12.00 13.71 -17.07
N GLY A 329 12.86 13.81 -18.10
CA GLY A 329 12.56 14.55 -19.33
C GLY A 329 11.36 13.98 -20.06
N GLN A 330 11.36 12.66 -20.27
CA GLN A 330 10.22 11.94 -20.85
C GLN A 330 8.96 12.04 -19.99
N LYS A 331 9.08 11.98 -18.67
CA LYS A 331 7.93 12.12 -17.76
C LYS A 331 7.22 13.46 -17.97
N LEU A 332 7.98 14.53 -18.21
CA LEU A 332 7.42 15.85 -18.49
C LEU A 332 6.82 15.90 -19.90
N LEU A 333 7.49 15.36 -20.92
CA LEU A 333 6.94 15.27 -22.28
C LEU A 333 5.61 14.51 -22.31
N ILE A 334 5.52 13.35 -21.68
CA ILE A 334 4.28 12.56 -21.60
C ILE A 334 3.16 13.38 -20.94
N ARG A 335 3.46 14.16 -19.89
CA ARG A 335 2.46 15.03 -19.26
C ARG A 335 1.99 16.12 -20.21
N ASP A 336 2.89 16.71 -20.98
CA ASP A 336 2.53 17.74 -21.96
C ASP A 336 1.63 17.15 -23.06
N VAL A 337 1.94 15.95 -23.56
CA VAL A 337 1.10 15.23 -24.54
C VAL A 337 -0.28 14.89 -23.95
N ILE A 338 -0.36 14.43 -22.70
CA ILE A 338 -1.63 14.17 -21.99
C ILE A 338 -2.45 15.44 -21.82
N ASN A 339 -1.82 16.54 -21.41
CA ASN A 339 -2.50 17.83 -21.23
C ASN A 339 -3.09 18.34 -22.55
N ARG A 340 -2.40 18.09 -23.67
CA ARG A 340 -2.86 18.48 -25.00
C ARG A 340 -3.96 17.55 -25.55
N ARG A 341 -3.83 16.24 -25.36
CA ARG A 341 -4.68 15.23 -26.06
C ARG A 341 -5.77 14.58 -25.21
N CYS A 342 -5.64 14.58 -23.87
CA CYS A 342 -6.56 13.88 -22.98
C CYS A 342 -7.41 14.84 -22.13
N VAL A 343 -6.78 15.86 -21.54
CA VAL A 343 -7.44 16.81 -20.61
C VAL A 343 -8.62 17.57 -21.24
N PRO A 344 -8.61 17.94 -22.54
CA PRO A 344 -9.78 18.57 -23.17
C PRO A 344 -11.03 17.68 -23.23
N TYR A 345 -10.91 16.37 -22.96
CA TYR A 345 -11.99 15.41 -23.06
C TYR A 345 -12.26 14.76 -21.69
N ASP A 346 -13.34 15.18 -21.02
CA ASP A 346 -13.71 14.72 -19.67
C ASP A 346 -13.79 13.19 -19.53
N PHE A 347 -14.23 12.50 -20.57
CA PHE A 347 -14.38 11.05 -20.56
C PHE A 347 -13.04 10.29 -20.65
N ILE A 348 -11.94 10.96 -21.02
CA ILE A 348 -10.60 10.37 -21.06
C ILE A 348 -9.89 10.67 -19.74
N GLY A 349 -9.75 11.95 -19.42
CA GLY A 349 -9.05 12.41 -18.22
C GLY A 349 -7.57 11.98 -18.14
N PRO A 350 -6.84 12.42 -17.10
CA PRO A 350 -5.45 12.00 -16.89
C PRO A 350 -5.37 10.60 -16.24
N PRO A 351 -4.28 9.84 -16.49
CA PRO A 351 -4.04 8.58 -15.79
C PRO A 351 -3.81 8.81 -14.29
N CYS A 352 -3.91 7.74 -13.49
CA CYS A 352 -3.67 7.78 -12.05
C CYS A 352 -2.35 8.49 -11.69
N LYS A 353 -1.29 8.17 -12.42
CA LYS A 353 0.04 8.74 -12.18
C LYS A 353 0.90 8.70 -13.44
N VAL A 354 1.68 9.76 -13.65
CA VAL A 354 2.82 9.79 -14.57
C VAL A 354 4.09 10.04 -13.75
N ALA A 355 4.95 9.02 -13.63
CA ALA A 355 6.11 9.05 -12.74
C ALA A 355 7.33 8.35 -13.36
N THR A 356 8.51 8.59 -12.79
CA THR A 356 9.67 7.77 -13.12
C THR A 356 9.62 6.45 -12.37
N VAL A 357 10.22 5.38 -12.92
CA VAL A 357 10.33 4.06 -12.26
C VAL A 357 10.87 4.21 -10.83
N ASP A 358 11.96 4.96 -10.66
CA ASP A 358 12.61 5.20 -9.36
C ASP A 358 11.67 5.87 -8.33
N LYS A 359 10.73 6.71 -8.77
CA LYS A 359 9.74 7.38 -7.88
C LYS A 359 8.46 6.55 -7.67
N PHE A 360 8.33 5.43 -8.35
CA PHE A 360 7.19 4.52 -8.27
C PHE A 360 7.53 3.23 -7.50
N GLN A 361 8.69 3.17 -6.87
CA GLN A 361 9.04 2.08 -5.97
C GLN A 361 8.05 1.97 -4.81
N GLY A 362 7.80 0.75 -4.35
CA GLY A 362 6.76 0.43 -3.36
C GLY A 362 5.31 0.54 -3.88
N GLN A 363 5.08 1.18 -5.02
CA GLN A 363 3.74 1.34 -5.62
C GLN A 363 3.48 0.32 -6.72
N GLN A 364 2.20 0.14 -7.06
CA GLN A 364 1.74 -0.73 -8.13
C GLN A 364 0.45 -0.18 -8.75
N ASN A 365 0.15 -0.57 -9.98
CA ASN A 365 -1.17 -0.37 -10.57
C ASN A 365 -1.58 -1.58 -11.41
N ASP A 366 -2.86 -1.65 -11.78
CA ASP A 366 -3.40 -2.77 -12.57
C ASP A 366 -2.74 -2.79 -13.95
N PHE A 367 -2.64 -1.64 -14.61
CA PHE A 367 -2.02 -1.48 -15.93
C PHE A 367 -0.88 -0.47 -15.90
N ILE A 368 0.27 -0.85 -16.46
CA ILE A 368 1.45 0.00 -16.60
C ILE A 368 1.80 0.15 -18.08
N LEU A 369 1.89 1.39 -18.53
CA LEU A 369 2.50 1.75 -19.81
C LEU A 369 3.90 2.31 -19.51
N LEU A 370 4.95 1.67 -20.03
CA LEU A 370 6.35 1.96 -19.67
C LEU A 370 7.12 2.45 -20.90
N SER A 371 7.69 3.66 -20.85
CA SER A 371 8.63 4.15 -21.87
C SER A 371 10.07 4.00 -21.40
N LEU A 372 10.93 3.40 -22.23
CA LEU A 372 12.36 3.23 -21.94
C LEU A 372 13.23 4.36 -22.52
N VAL A 373 12.70 5.14 -23.46
CA VAL A 373 13.22 6.40 -24.03
C VAL A 373 14.43 6.23 -24.95
N ARG A 374 15.44 5.48 -24.51
CA ARG A 374 16.75 5.50 -25.15
C ARG A 374 16.74 4.75 -26.47
N SER A 375 17.46 5.30 -27.44
CA SER A 375 17.71 4.69 -28.76
C SER A 375 19.20 4.65 -29.12
N ARG A 376 20.08 5.35 -28.39
CA ARG A 376 21.54 5.32 -28.64
C ARG A 376 22.32 4.47 -27.65
N PHE A 377 22.02 4.61 -26.36
CA PHE A 377 22.69 3.86 -25.29
C PHE A 377 21.69 3.47 -24.21
N VAL A 378 21.76 2.24 -23.70
CA VAL A 378 20.84 1.69 -22.68
C VAL A 378 20.70 2.59 -21.44
N GLY A 379 21.78 3.28 -21.05
CA GLY A 379 21.79 4.19 -19.92
C GLY A 379 21.65 3.48 -18.57
N HIS A 380 20.99 4.12 -17.61
CA HIS A 380 20.85 3.62 -16.23
C HIS A 380 19.90 2.42 -16.07
N LEU A 381 19.18 2.01 -17.12
CA LEU A 381 18.38 0.78 -17.10
C LEU A 381 19.26 -0.48 -17.14
N ARG A 382 20.54 -0.35 -17.54
CA ARG A 382 21.54 -1.45 -17.44
C ARG A 382 21.70 -1.97 -16.00
N ASP A 383 21.34 -1.15 -15.01
CA ASP A 383 21.17 -1.61 -13.63
C ASP A 383 19.96 -2.54 -13.54
N VAL A 384 20.21 -3.84 -13.42
CA VAL A 384 19.20 -4.90 -13.29
C VAL A 384 18.19 -4.59 -12.18
N ARG A 385 18.59 -3.90 -11.11
CA ARG A 385 17.67 -3.52 -10.03
C ARG A 385 16.56 -2.61 -10.52
N ARG A 386 16.87 -1.69 -11.44
CA ARG A 386 15.91 -0.79 -12.07
C ARG A 386 15.00 -1.52 -13.05
N LEU A 387 15.54 -2.50 -13.78
CA LEU A 387 14.76 -3.39 -14.64
C LEU A 387 13.74 -4.18 -13.82
N VAL A 388 14.17 -4.84 -12.74
CA VAL A 388 13.31 -5.61 -11.82
C VAL A 388 12.17 -4.72 -11.29
N VAL A 389 12.50 -3.52 -10.80
CA VAL A 389 11.46 -2.58 -10.34
C VAL A 389 10.50 -2.23 -11.48
N ALA A 390 10.99 -1.91 -12.68
CA ALA A 390 10.16 -1.53 -13.82
C ALA A 390 9.19 -2.63 -14.24
N MET A 391 9.66 -3.88 -14.31
CA MET A 391 8.85 -5.05 -14.71
C MET A 391 7.86 -5.46 -13.63
N SER A 392 8.13 -5.13 -12.37
CA SER A 392 7.31 -5.53 -11.24
C SER A 392 6.33 -4.44 -10.78
N ARG A 393 5.93 -3.46 -11.61
CA ARG A 393 4.94 -2.43 -11.22
C ARG A 393 3.49 -2.75 -11.62
N ALA A 394 3.31 -3.59 -12.63
CA ALA A 394 1.99 -4.00 -13.11
C ALA A 394 1.41 -5.15 -12.28
N ARG A 395 0.09 -5.21 -12.19
CA ARG A 395 -0.62 -6.40 -11.67
C ARG A 395 -1.22 -7.24 -12.79
N LEU A 396 -1.88 -6.59 -13.75
CA LEU A 396 -2.69 -7.23 -14.78
C LEU A 396 -2.19 -6.96 -16.20
N GLY A 397 -1.56 -5.82 -16.48
CA GLY A 397 -0.94 -5.61 -17.78
C GLY A 397 0.25 -4.67 -17.82
N LEU A 398 1.24 -5.01 -18.64
CA LEU A 398 2.50 -4.29 -18.79
C LEU A 398 2.86 -4.12 -20.27
N TYR A 399 2.84 -2.87 -20.77
CA TYR A 399 3.19 -2.56 -22.15
C TYR A 399 4.43 -1.68 -22.19
N VAL A 400 5.51 -2.17 -22.79
CA VAL A 400 6.84 -1.56 -22.75
C VAL A 400 7.19 -1.01 -24.13
N PHE A 401 7.37 0.30 -24.23
CA PHE A 401 7.68 1.01 -25.47
C PHE A 401 9.17 1.37 -25.46
N CYS A 402 9.90 0.93 -26.50
CA CYS A 402 11.34 1.14 -26.58
C CYS A 402 11.89 0.94 -27.99
N ARG A 403 13.15 1.29 -28.21
CA ARG A 403 13.90 0.82 -29.38
C ARG A 403 14.39 -0.61 -29.17
N ARG A 404 13.71 -1.59 -29.75
CA ARG A 404 14.00 -3.03 -29.61
C ARG A 404 15.48 -3.36 -29.82
N SER A 405 16.03 -2.89 -30.94
CA SER A 405 17.41 -3.19 -31.36
C SER A 405 18.48 -2.73 -30.36
N LEU A 406 18.21 -1.71 -29.55
CA LEU A 406 19.14 -1.25 -28.52
C LEU A 406 19.16 -2.19 -27.31
N TYR A 407 18.00 -2.65 -26.86
CA TYR A 407 17.88 -3.40 -25.61
C TYR A 407 18.08 -4.90 -25.80
N GLU A 408 17.79 -5.46 -26.98
CA GLU A 408 18.05 -6.87 -27.28
C GLU A 408 19.54 -7.23 -27.23
N GLN A 409 20.42 -6.24 -27.46
CA GLN A 409 21.87 -6.40 -27.42
C GLN A 409 22.47 -6.31 -26.00
N CYS A 410 21.66 -5.94 -24.98
CA CYS A 410 22.17 -5.72 -23.63
C CYS A 410 22.18 -7.02 -22.81
N TYR A 411 23.37 -7.59 -22.61
CA TYR A 411 23.57 -8.85 -21.88
C TYR A 411 22.92 -8.86 -20.49
N GLU A 412 23.06 -7.80 -19.68
CA GLU A 412 22.51 -7.77 -18.32
C GLU A 412 20.98 -7.83 -18.27
N LEU A 413 20.30 -7.40 -19.34
CA LEU A 413 18.84 -7.35 -19.42
C LEU A 413 18.25 -8.57 -20.15
N GLN A 414 19.12 -9.42 -20.71
CA GLN A 414 18.76 -10.57 -21.52
C GLN A 414 17.71 -11.49 -20.87
N PRO A 415 17.76 -11.84 -19.57
CA PRO A 415 16.77 -12.75 -18.99
C PRO A 415 15.32 -12.25 -19.10
N THR A 416 15.10 -10.95 -18.96
CA THR A 416 13.77 -10.34 -19.14
C THR A 416 13.47 -10.12 -20.62
N PHE A 417 14.42 -9.57 -21.39
CA PHE A 417 14.16 -9.23 -22.78
C PHE A 417 13.96 -10.46 -23.67
N GLN A 418 14.60 -11.60 -23.38
CA GLN A 418 14.31 -12.85 -24.08
C GLN A 418 12.85 -13.27 -23.94
N LEU A 419 12.23 -13.06 -22.78
CA LEU A 419 10.80 -13.33 -22.58
C LEU A 419 9.92 -12.32 -23.32
N LEU A 420 10.29 -11.03 -23.29
CA LEU A 420 9.57 -9.99 -24.02
C LEU A 420 9.61 -10.21 -25.54
N LEU A 421 10.75 -10.66 -26.08
CA LEU A 421 11.00 -10.86 -27.51
C LEU A 421 10.41 -12.17 -28.06
N GLN A 422 9.87 -13.05 -27.20
CA GLN A 422 9.08 -14.21 -27.64
C GLN A 422 7.71 -13.81 -28.21
N ARG A 423 7.26 -12.58 -27.95
CA ARG A 423 6.00 -12.03 -28.45
C ARG A 423 6.27 -11.08 -29.63
N PRO A 424 5.28 -10.84 -30.51
CA PRO A 424 5.38 -9.82 -31.55
C PRO A 424 5.74 -8.46 -30.95
N ASP A 425 6.57 -7.70 -31.65
CA ASP A 425 7.03 -6.36 -31.26
C ASP A 425 6.13 -5.22 -31.75
N CYS A 426 5.10 -5.54 -32.55
CA CYS A 426 4.01 -4.64 -32.87
C CYS A 426 2.86 -4.79 -31.87
N LEU A 427 2.29 -3.68 -31.40
CA LEU A 427 1.15 -3.71 -30.48
C LEU A 427 -0.01 -4.49 -31.10
N ALA A 428 -0.48 -5.54 -30.41
CA ALA A 428 -1.58 -6.38 -30.87
C ALA A 428 -2.91 -6.03 -30.19
N LEU A 429 -3.88 -5.56 -30.97
CA LEU A 429 -5.20 -5.14 -30.51
C LEU A 429 -6.28 -6.14 -30.91
N ASN A 430 -7.32 -6.26 -30.08
CA ASN A 430 -8.52 -7.02 -30.40
C ASN A 430 -9.70 -6.08 -30.60
N PHE A 431 -10.03 -5.75 -31.86
CA PHE A 431 -11.12 -4.81 -32.16
C PHE A 431 -12.53 -5.34 -31.89
N GLY A 432 -12.71 -6.66 -31.77
CA GLY A 432 -13.98 -7.27 -31.39
C GLY A 432 -14.39 -6.99 -29.93
N GLU A 433 -13.43 -6.62 -29.07
CA GLU A 433 -13.67 -6.27 -27.68
C GLU A 433 -13.90 -4.75 -27.56
N VAL A 434 -15.15 -4.34 -27.38
CA VAL A 434 -15.55 -2.92 -27.34
C VAL A 434 -15.78 -2.38 -25.92
N SER A 435 -15.59 -3.20 -24.89
CA SER A 435 -15.76 -2.83 -23.48
C SER A 435 -14.59 -3.36 -22.64
N THR A 436 -14.55 -2.97 -21.36
CA THR A 436 -13.59 -3.52 -20.39
C THR A 436 -13.86 -4.97 -19.98
N TYR A 437 -15.05 -5.48 -20.29
CA TYR A 437 -15.42 -6.85 -19.99
C TYR A 437 -14.97 -7.77 -21.11
N THR A 438 -14.30 -8.86 -20.74
CA THR A 438 -13.96 -9.97 -21.64
C THR A 438 -14.07 -11.29 -20.89
N GLU A 439 -14.61 -12.30 -21.57
CA GLU A 439 -14.61 -13.70 -21.12
C GLU A 439 -13.37 -14.45 -21.61
N ARG A 440 -12.54 -13.79 -22.43
CA ARG A 440 -11.32 -14.37 -22.99
C ARG A 440 -10.34 -14.69 -21.86
N HIS A 441 -9.82 -15.90 -21.87
CA HIS A 441 -8.74 -16.30 -20.97
C HIS A 441 -7.44 -15.59 -21.36
N VAL A 442 -6.56 -15.31 -20.39
CA VAL A 442 -5.33 -14.54 -20.56
C VAL A 442 -4.37 -15.14 -21.59
N GLU A 443 -4.44 -16.44 -21.82
CA GLU A 443 -3.62 -17.17 -22.80
C GLU A 443 -4.21 -17.15 -24.22
N ASP A 444 -5.49 -16.83 -24.37
CA ASP A 444 -6.13 -16.70 -25.67
C ASP A 444 -5.85 -15.32 -26.24
N ILE A 445 -5.22 -15.26 -27.41
CA ILE A 445 -4.82 -14.02 -28.07
C ILE A 445 -5.95 -13.37 -28.89
N GLY A 446 -7.06 -14.08 -29.12
CA GLY A 446 -8.16 -13.62 -29.96
C GLY A 446 -7.77 -13.50 -31.44
N HIS A 447 -8.27 -12.44 -32.09
CA HIS A 447 -7.96 -12.11 -33.49
C HIS A 447 -7.10 -10.85 -33.55
N PRO A 448 -5.78 -10.96 -33.34
CA PRO A 448 -4.89 -9.83 -33.17
C PRO A 448 -4.80 -9.00 -34.45
N TYR A 449 -5.02 -7.71 -34.31
CA TYR A 449 -4.65 -6.68 -35.28
C TYR A 449 -3.32 -6.05 -34.84
N PHE A 450 -2.29 -6.19 -35.67
CA PHE A 450 -0.95 -5.66 -35.37
C PHE A 450 -0.82 -4.23 -35.86
N VAL A 451 -0.62 -3.30 -34.93
CA VAL A 451 -0.43 -1.88 -35.24
C VAL A 451 1.01 -1.65 -35.71
N SER A 452 1.17 -1.09 -36.90
CA SER A 452 2.45 -0.84 -37.57
C SER A 452 3.30 0.26 -36.93
N GLY A 453 2.69 1.20 -36.19
CA GLY A 453 3.43 2.24 -35.49
C GLY A 453 2.59 3.36 -34.89
N VAL A 454 3.26 4.46 -34.56
CA VAL A 454 2.69 5.61 -33.84
C VAL A 454 1.55 6.27 -34.62
N GLU A 455 1.73 6.47 -35.93
CA GLU A 455 0.75 7.15 -36.81
C GLU A 455 -0.54 6.35 -36.92
N GLU A 456 -0.44 5.04 -37.20
CA GLU A 456 -1.60 4.16 -37.28
C GLU A 456 -2.35 4.08 -35.95
N MET A 457 -1.64 4.00 -34.81
CA MET A 457 -2.28 4.05 -33.51
C MET A 457 -3.04 5.37 -33.30
N GLY A 458 -2.47 6.47 -33.76
CA GLY A 458 -3.10 7.79 -33.77
C GLY A 458 -4.39 7.81 -34.59
N HIS A 459 -4.39 7.22 -35.79
CA HIS A 459 -5.57 7.07 -36.63
C HIS A 459 -6.66 6.21 -35.97
N ILE A 460 -6.31 5.04 -35.43
CA ILE A 460 -7.25 4.14 -34.72
C ILE A 460 -7.96 4.88 -33.58
N VAL A 461 -7.22 5.66 -32.79
CA VAL A 461 -7.76 6.44 -31.67
C VAL A 461 -8.70 7.55 -32.19
N THR A 462 -8.28 8.26 -33.23
CA THR A 462 -9.07 9.36 -33.82
C THR A 462 -10.38 8.86 -34.39
N ASP A 463 -10.36 7.73 -35.10
CA ASP A 463 -11.55 7.10 -35.65
C ASP A 463 -12.52 6.66 -34.55
N LYS A 464 -12.03 6.03 -33.48
CA LYS A 464 -12.85 5.65 -32.32
C LYS A 464 -13.41 6.86 -31.58
N MET A 465 -12.65 7.95 -31.43
CA MET A 465 -13.14 9.20 -30.86
C MET A 465 -14.28 9.79 -31.70
N ASN A 466 -14.11 9.82 -33.02
CA ASN A 466 -15.13 10.33 -33.95
C ASN A 466 -16.41 9.49 -33.88
N GLN A 467 -16.29 8.16 -33.86
CA GLN A 467 -17.42 7.24 -33.69
C GLN A 467 -18.16 7.51 -32.37
N LEU A 468 -17.43 7.66 -31.26
CA LEU A 468 -18.03 7.97 -29.95
C LEU A 468 -18.74 9.33 -29.95
N HIS A 469 -18.14 10.33 -30.59
CA HIS A 469 -18.73 11.67 -30.70
C HIS A 469 -20.02 11.65 -31.54
N GLN A 470 -20.03 10.92 -32.66
CA GLN A 470 -21.22 10.75 -33.49
C GLN A 470 -22.34 10.02 -32.72
N ALA A 471 -22.00 8.93 -32.01
CA ALA A 471 -22.95 8.20 -31.19
C ALA A 471 -23.57 9.07 -30.08
N ARG A 472 -22.76 9.91 -29.42
CA ARG A 472 -23.25 10.87 -28.43
C ARG A 472 -24.18 11.91 -29.04
N LEU A 473 -23.82 12.51 -30.17
CA LEU A 473 -24.68 13.48 -30.87
C LEU A 473 -26.04 12.88 -31.25
N MET A 474 -26.06 11.65 -31.75
CA MET A 474 -27.31 10.93 -32.05
C MET A 474 -28.15 10.65 -30.80
N SER A 475 -27.51 10.32 -29.67
CA SER A 475 -28.22 10.12 -28.40
C SER A 475 -28.85 11.40 -27.83
N TYR A 476 -28.22 12.57 -28.07
CA TYR A 476 -28.79 13.88 -27.70
C TYR A 476 -29.95 14.30 -28.60
N GLN A 477 -29.95 13.89 -29.87
CA GLN A 477 -31.06 14.15 -30.82
C GLN A 477 -32.29 13.24 -30.58
N HIS A 478 -32.19 12.21 -29.75
CA HIS A 478 -33.29 11.30 -29.41
C HIS A 478 -33.75 11.38 -27.95
N ALA A 479 -33.29 12.38 -27.19
CA ALA A 479 -33.89 12.69 -25.90
C ALA A 479 -35.30 13.27 -26.14
N PRO A 480 -36.39 12.63 -25.67
CA PRO A 480 -37.72 13.17 -25.87
C PRO A 480 -37.84 14.53 -25.18
N HIS A 481 -38.20 15.56 -25.96
CA HIS A 481 -38.65 16.84 -25.44
C HIS A 481 -39.92 16.59 -24.61
N TYR A 482 -39.75 16.43 -23.29
CA TYR A 482 -40.87 16.63 -22.37
C TYR A 482 -41.20 18.12 -22.37
N ILE A 483 -42.17 18.47 -23.22
CA ILE A 483 -42.87 19.75 -23.17
C ILE A 483 -43.61 19.78 -21.83
N ALA A 484 -43.09 20.56 -20.88
CA ALA A 484 -43.81 20.90 -19.68
C ALA A 484 -44.97 21.84 -20.06
N TYR A 485 -46.20 21.34 -19.99
CA TYR A 485 -47.39 22.18 -20.00
C TYR A 485 -47.54 22.84 -18.62
N PRO A 486 -47.82 24.15 -18.54
CA PRO A 486 -48.07 24.83 -17.29
C PRO A 486 -49.51 24.56 -16.82
N ILE A 487 -49.67 24.10 -15.58
CA ILE A 487 -50.87 24.27 -14.75
C ILE A 487 -50.42 24.79 -13.39
#